data_AF-A0A452YFJ7-F1
#
_entry.id   AF-A0A452YFJ7-F1
#
_cell.length_a   1.000
_cell.length_b   1.000
_cell.length_c   1.000
_cell.angle_alpha   90.00
_cell.angle_beta   90.00
_cell.angle_gamma   90.00
#
_symmetry.space_group_name_H-M   'P 1'
#
loop_
_entity.id
_entity.type
_entity.pdbx_description
1 polymer ?
#
loop_
_entity_poly.entity_id
_entity_poly.type
_entity_poly.pdbx_seq_one_letter_code
_entity_poly.pdbx_strand_id
1 'polypeptide(L)'
;MSMVALTTYQGEIELQTLTCQKLLASVVRRKHTCAYVVQLDSWRDLTRAFASGRSLFSLSGRLQVSVICTHHAVLTYAFICEDLMLLLLLTTPSQRSLAETLACAASCIKDPEASVQYLRDLMGPVAGCLVENASRSDLKSVAHQPDVIYMVCCLLERLRGAARATQPRTQKVLFEMGHTVMNSLLTLLEVYKNQSEVIYMILKFVVDFIDGQAVFLDGKETSVLMSFCLRLLQIYSSHNIGKVMLSLSSTLRSESQSEKYKDLRALLRLLTNICSKDLVGFLSDSNIEGSPDIAEVIYVGLDIVTPLISLDLLKYPKLSRDYFVLMSHLLEVYPEKVAHLNRDAFGRITGSLEFGLRNQDGDVVERCLTAVNALASYHFKERLGGRGGLGSQVMESE
;
A
#
# COMPACT_ATOMS: atom_id res chain seq x y z
N MET A 1 19.53 24.51 -4.09
CA MET A 1 18.32 24.94 -3.33
C MET A 1 17.64 23.74 -2.68
N SER A 2 17.03 22.81 -3.43
CA SER A 2 16.30 21.69 -2.80
C SER A 2 17.18 20.71 -2.02
N MET A 3 18.36 20.33 -2.53
CA MET A 3 19.33 19.51 -1.76
C MET A 3 19.72 20.20 -0.45
N VAL A 4 20.13 21.47 -0.51
CA VAL A 4 20.46 22.30 0.67
C VAL A 4 19.29 22.40 1.65
N ALA A 5 18.05 22.54 1.18
CA ALA A 5 16.87 22.56 2.05
C ALA A 5 16.62 21.22 2.76
N LEU A 6 16.97 20.10 2.12
CA LEU A 6 16.79 18.75 2.67
C LEU A 6 17.94 18.31 3.57
N THR A 7 19.16 18.80 3.34
CA THR A 7 20.35 18.37 4.07
C THR A 7 20.82 19.40 5.10
N THR A 8 20.80 20.70 4.78
CA THR A 8 21.38 21.73 5.66
C THR A 8 20.44 22.18 6.79
N TYR A 9 19.12 22.02 6.65
CA TYR A 9 18.13 22.43 7.65
C TYR A 9 17.52 21.22 8.38
N GLN A 10 18.34 20.49 9.14
CA GLN A 10 17.85 19.42 10.01
C GLN A 10 16.89 19.96 11.08
N GLY A 11 15.78 19.26 11.31
CA GLY A 11 14.78 19.64 12.32
C GLY A 11 13.69 20.59 11.82
N GLU A 12 13.89 21.25 10.67
CA GLU A 12 12.89 22.10 10.02
C GLU A 12 11.88 21.25 9.22
N ILE A 13 11.06 20.47 9.95
CA ILE A 13 10.12 19.49 9.37
C ILE A 13 9.17 20.16 8.37
N GLU A 14 8.71 21.39 8.64
CA GLU A 14 7.81 22.11 7.73
C GLU A 14 8.48 22.47 6.42
N LEU A 15 9.73 22.97 6.46
CA LEU A 15 10.50 23.32 5.27
C LEU A 15 10.80 22.09 4.42
N GLN A 16 11.23 21.01 5.05
CA GLN A 16 11.49 19.73 4.38
C GLN A 16 10.21 19.17 3.74
N THR A 17 9.10 19.21 4.47
CA THR A 17 7.79 18.78 3.98
C THR A 17 7.34 19.62 2.79
N LEU A 18 7.46 20.95 2.87
CA LEU A 18 7.13 21.87 1.78
C LEU A 18 7.97 21.59 0.53
N THR A 19 9.27 21.33 0.74
CA THR A 19 10.22 21.03 -0.34
C THR A 19 9.85 19.73 -1.06
N CYS A 20 9.59 18.64 -0.33
CA CYS A 20 9.22 17.35 -0.90
C CYS A 20 7.81 17.34 -1.51
N GLN A 21 6.81 17.88 -0.80
CA GLN A 21 5.40 17.72 -1.16
C GLN A 21 4.87 18.79 -2.09
N LYS A 22 5.45 19.99 -2.09
CA LYS A 22 4.98 21.09 -2.95
C LYS A 22 6.02 21.45 -4.01
N LEU A 23 7.24 21.82 -3.60
CA LEU A 23 8.21 22.40 -4.51
C LEU A 23 8.68 21.38 -5.56
N LEU A 24 9.30 20.28 -5.14
CA LEU A 24 9.79 19.25 -6.06
C LEU A 24 8.64 18.59 -6.84
N ALA A 25 7.53 18.29 -6.17
CA ALA A 25 6.35 17.71 -6.81
C ALA A 25 5.79 18.62 -7.93
N SER A 26 5.79 19.95 -7.75
CA SER A 26 5.31 20.89 -8.77
C SER A 26 6.21 20.94 -10.02
N VAL A 27 7.52 20.75 -9.84
CA VAL A 27 8.50 20.72 -10.94
C VAL A 27 8.24 19.53 -11.85
N VAL A 28 8.00 18.36 -11.26
CA VAL A 28 7.80 17.11 -12.02
C VAL A 28 6.44 17.07 -12.71
N ARG A 29 5.41 17.77 -12.19
CA ARG A 29 4.10 17.89 -12.85
C ARG A 29 4.17 18.62 -14.20
N ARG A 30 5.16 19.51 -14.40
CA ARG A 30 5.34 20.24 -15.67
C ARG A 30 6.35 19.51 -16.54
N LYS A 31 5.88 18.68 -17.47
CA LYS A 31 6.73 17.83 -18.34
C LYS A 31 7.91 18.58 -18.99
N HIS A 32 7.67 19.79 -19.50
CA HIS A 32 8.73 20.62 -20.11
C HIS A 32 9.82 21.02 -19.12
N THR A 33 9.44 21.50 -17.93
CA THR A 33 10.38 21.90 -16.88
C THR A 33 11.13 20.67 -16.34
N CYS A 34 10.40 19.60 -16.07
CA CYS A 34 10.93 18.33 -15.60
C CYS A 34 11.97 17.74 -16.57
N ALA A 35 11.71 17.77 -17.87
CA ALA A 35 12.64 17.26 -18.89
C ALA A 35 13.99 18.01 -18.89
N TYR A 36 14.00 19.29 -18.53
CA TYR A 36 15.23 20.07 -18.34
C TYR A 36 15.88 19.75 -16.98
N VAL A 37 15.10 19.73 -15.91
CA VAL A 37 15.60 19.53 -14.54
C VAL A 37 16.27 18.16 -14.37
N VAL A 38 15.73 17.11 -14.97
CA VAL A 38 16.31 15.75 -14.89
C VAL A 38 17.71 15.66 -15.53
N GLN A 39 18.05 16.61 -16.41
CA GLN A 39 19.38 16.67 -17.01
C GLN A 39 20.42 17.32 -16.11
N LEU A 40 20.00 18.10 -15.10
CA LEU A 40 20.90 18.82 -14.21
C LEU A 40 21.65 17.87 -13.27
N ASP A 41 22.93 18.14 -13.03
CA ASP A 41 23.77 17.36 -12.10
C ASP A 41 23.16 17.33 -10.70
N SER A 42 22.65 18.46 -10.21
CA SER A 42 21.98 18.54 -8.90
C SER A 42 20.78 17.60 -8.74
N TRP A 43 20.05 17.29 -9.82
CA TRP A 43 18.96 16.31 -9.80
C TRP A 43 19.50 14.87 -9.77
N ARG A 44 20.55 14.60 -10.57
CA ARG A 44 21.22 13.30 -10.60
C ARG A 44 21.88 13.00 -9.25
N ASP A 45 22.49 14.01 -8.62
CA ASP A 45 23.08 13.92 -7.29
C ASP A 45 22.01 13.62 -6.23
N LEU A 46 20.88 14.34 -6.23
CA LEU A 46 19.74 14.04 -5.35
C LEU A 46 19.23 12.61 -5.55
N THR A 47 19.07 12.18 -6.81
CA THR A 47 18.60 10.83 -7.16
C THR A 47 19.57 9.77 -6.63
N ARG A 48 20.88 9.95 -6.88
CA ARG A 48 21.93 9.04 -6.39
C ARG A 48 21.97 9.02 -4.87
N ALA A 49 21.87 10.18 -4.22
CA ALA A 49 21.87 10.28 -2.76
C ALA A 49 20.66 9.56 -2.15
N PHE A 50 19.49 9.75 -2.74
CA PHE A 50 18.27 9.06 -2.31
C PHE A 50 18.38 7.53 -2.47
N ALA A 51 18.86 7.06 -3.62
CA ALA A 51 19.02 5.63 -3.92
C ALA A 51 20.08 4.95 -3.03
N SER A 52 21.20 5.63 -2.76
CA SER A 52 22.36 5.09 -2.06
C SER A 52 22.34 5.24 -0.54
N GLY A 53 21.20 5.62 0.07
CA GLY A 53 20.98 5.63 1.52
C GLY A 53 21.26 4.29 2.25
N ARG A 54 21.80 3.29 1.55
CA ARG A 54 22.33 2.02 2.02
C ARG A 54 23.57 2.14 2.94
N SER A 55 24.48 3.11 2.73
CA SER A 55 25.83 3.03 3.35
C SER A 55 25.87 3.21 4.87
N LEU A 56 24.76 3.56 5.52
CA LEU A 56 24.73 3.96 6.93
C LEU A 56 24.01 2.99 7.87
N PHE A 57 23.31 1.97 7.34
CA PHE A 57 22.69 0.94 8.17
C PHE A 57 23.69 -0.11 8.68
N SER A 58 24.89 -0.21 8.08
CA SER A 58 25.94 -1.14 8.53
C SER A 58 26.87 -0.57 9.60
N LEU A 59 26.81 0.75 9.85
CA LEU A 59 27.58 1.41 10.91
C LEU A 59 26.81 1.28 12.22
N SER A 60 27.10 0.22 12.98
CA SER A 60 26.61 0.00 14.34
C SER A 60 26.58 1.30 15.16
N GLY A 61 25.49 1.53 15.90
CA GLY A 61 25.11 2.81 16.55
C GLY A 61 26.11 3.46 17.52
N ARG A 62 27.32 2.92 17.69
CA ARG A 62 28.45 3.59 18.38
C ARG A 62 29.34 4.43 17.46
N LEU A 63 29.32 4.18 16.16
CA LEU A 63 30.13 4.92 15.18
C LEU A 63 29.40 6.12 14.56
N GLN A 64 28.06 6.16 14.62
CA GLN A 64 27.28 7.31 14.12
C GLN A 64 27.62 8.62 14.84
N VAL A 65 28.00 8.57 16.13
CA VAL A 65 28.41 9.75 16.90
C VAL A 65 29.93 10.00 16.81
N SER A 66 30.73 8.96 16.59
CA SER A 66 32.20 9.06 16.61
C SER A 66 32.81 9.53 15.28
N VAL A 67 32.17 9.30 14.14
CA VAL A 67 32.71 9.70 12.81
C VAL A 67 32.65 11.22 12.60
N ILE A 68 31.91 11.95 13.45
CA ILE A 68 31.76 13.40 13.41
C ILE A 68 33.06 14.15 13.78
N CYS A 69 34.08 13.49 14.37
CA CYS A 69 35.17 14.22 15.04
C CYS A 69 36.62 14.04 14.55
N THR A 70 36.96 13.26 13.51
CA THR A 70 38.40 13.05 13.22
C THR A 70 38.81 12.99 11.74
N HIS A 71 39.66 13.96 11.39
CA HIS A 71 40.64 14.06 10.31
C HIS A 71 40.25 14.50 8.88
N HIS A 72 41.02 15.50 8.41
CA HIS A 72 40.81 16.42 7.29
C HIS A 72 40.79 15.80 5.88
N ALA A 73 41.28 14.56 5.69
CA ALA A 73 41.26 13.89 4.38
C ALA A 73 39.96 13.09 4.13
N VAL A 74 39.14 12.90 5.17
CA VAL A 74 37.82 12.27 5.09
C VAL A 74 36.76 13.27 4.62
N LEU A 75 37.04 14.58 4.64
CA LEU A 75 36.03 15.64 4.44
C LEU A 75 35.26 15.55 3.12
N THR A 76 35.86 15.15 2.00
CA THR A 76 35.10 15.03 0.73
C THR A 76 34.19 13.80 0.70
N TYR A 77 34.58 12.71 1.36
CA TYR A 77 33.75 11.50 1.53
C TYR A 77 32.75 11.64 2.70
N ALA A 78 33.09 12.41 3.73
CA ALA A 78 32.24 12.75 4.87
C ALA A 78 31.16 13.76 4.49
N PHE A 79 31.45 14.76 3.64
CA PHE A 79 30.42 15.69 3.16
C PHE A 79 29.36 14.96 2.33
N ILE A 80 29.80 14.04 1.46
CA ILE A 80 28.90 13.18 0.69
C ILE A 80 28.15 12.23 1.63
N CYS A 81 28.79 11.64 2.65
CA CYS A 81 28.15 10.77 3.65
C CYS A 81 27.18 11.50 4.60
N GLU A 82 27.44 12.74 4.99
CA GLU A 82 26.54 13.57 5.80
C GLU A 82 25.26 13.86 5.02
N ASP A 83 25.36 14.37 3.79
CA ASP A 83 24.22 14.63 2.89
C ASP A 83 23.39 13.36 2.59
N LEU A 84 24.04 12.19 2.55
CA LEU A 84 23.41 10.86 2.38
C LEU A 84 22.63 10.39 3.63
N MET A 85 23.16 10.66 4.83
CA MET A 85 22.51 10.31 6.11
C MET A 85 21.27 11.17 6.36
N LEU A 86 21.31 12.41 5.88
CA LEU A 86 20.30 13.44 6.09
C LEU A 86 18.96 13.10 5.44
N LEU A 87 18.98 12.47 4.27
CA LEU A 87 17.75 12.06 3.59
C LEU A 87 17.01 10.95 4.33
N LEU A 88 17.64 10.17 5.22
CA LEU A 88 16.96 9.16 6.05
C LEU A 88 16.29 9.76 7.30
N LEU A 89 16.73 10.94 7.72
CA LEU A 89 16.12 11.70 8.83
C LEU A 89 14.85 12.45 8.40
N LEU A 90 14.56 12.48 7.10
CA LEU A 90 13.27 12.96 6.60
C LEU A 90 12.14 12.10 7.18
N THR A 91 11.06 12.78 7.59
CA THR A 91 9.85 12.13 8.07
C THR A 91 9.33 11.09 7.05
N THR A 92 8.68 10.04 7.54
CA THR A 92 8.12 8.97 6.69
C THR A 92 7.22 9.48 5.54
N PRO A 93 6.37 10.51 5.71
CA PRO A 93 5.61 11.09 4.58
C PRO A 93 6.50 11.79 3.54
N SER A 94 7.62 12.39 3.97
CA SER A 94 8.58 13.06 3.09
C SER A 94 9.40 12.05 2.29
N GLN A 95 9.78 10.91 2.88
CA GLN A 95 10.38 9.78 2.15
C GLN A 95 9.50 9.35 0.97
N ARG A 96 8.21 9.13 1.25
CA ARG A 96 7.23 8.74 0.23
C ARG A 96 7.10 9.79 -0.86
N SER A 97 6.89 11.04 -0.47
CA SER A 97 6.69 12.13 -1.43
C SER A 97 7.91 12.35 -2.32
N LEU A 98 9.12 12.21 -1.76
CA LEU A 98 10.35 12.34 -2.51
C LEU A 98 10.53 11.16 -3.48
N ALA A 99 10.32 9.91 -3.03
CA ALA A 99 10.33 8.75 -3.92
C ALA A 99 9.32 8.89 -5.07
N GLU A 100 8.08 9.29 -4.77
CA GLU A 100 7.02 9.50 -5.76
C GLU A 100 7.44 10.55 -6.79
N THR A 101 8.03 11.65 -6.32
CA THR A 101 8.47 12.75 -7.18
C THR A 101 9.63 12.33 -8.08
N LEU A 102 10.65 11.69 -7.52
CA LEU A 102 11.81 11.20 -8.27
C LEU A 102 11.38 10.16 -9.30
N ALA A 103 10.52 9.21 -8.91
CA ALA A 103 10.02 8.18 -9.81
C ALA A 103 9.14 8.76 -10.95
N CYS A 104 8.27 9.73 -10.64
CA CYS A 104 7.45 10.41 -11.66
C CYS A 104 8.30 11.12 -12.73
N ALA A 105 9.49 11.60 -12.36
CA ALA A 105 10.38 12.32 -13.26
C ALA A 105 10.92 11.44 -14.40
N ALA A 106 10.87 10.11 -14.23
CA ALA A 106 11.23 9.16 -15.29
C ALA A 106 10.41 9.37 -16.57
N SER A 107 9.13 9.77 -16.49
CA SER A 107 8.34 10.07 -17.69
C SER A 107 8.81 11.27 -18.50
N CYS A 108 9.57 12.17 -17.88
CA CYS A 108 10.09 13.37 -18.52
C CYS A 108 11.37 13.08 -19.32
N ILE A 109 12.00 11.92 -19.11
CA ILE A 109 13.15 11.47 -19.89
C ILE A 109 12.65 11.08 -21.28
N LYS A 110 13.25 11.63 -22.34
CA LYS A 110 12.77 11.40 -23.71
C LYS A 110 12.98 9.96 -24.17
N ASP A 111 14.15 9.40 -23.88
CA ASP A 111 14.54 8.07 -24.31
C ASP A 111 13.92 6.96 -23.41
N PRO A 112 13.11 6.01 -23.97
CA PRO A 112 12.46 4.94 -23.22
C PRO A 112 13.40 4.09 -22.38
N GLU A 113 14.56 3.74 -22.94
CA GLU A 113 15.53 2.89 -22.27
C GLU A 113 16.21 3.61 -21.11
N ALA A 114 16.63 4.87 -21.31
CA ALA A 114 17.18 5.71 -20.26
C ALA A 114 16.16 5.99 -19.13
N SER A 115 14.87 6.10 -19.46
CA SER A 115 13.79 6.26 -18.47
C SER A 115 13.64 5.04 -17.57
N VAL A 116 13.67 3.86 -18.18
CA VAL A 116 13.66 2.55 -17.49
C VAL A 116 14.91 2.40 -16.62
N GLN A 117 16.09 2.70 -17.17
CA GLN A 117 17.35 2.58 -16.45
C GLN A 117 17.42 3.55 -15.27
N TYR A 118 16.95 4.80 -15.43
CA TYR A 118 16.87 5.77 -14.35
C TYR A 118 16.05 5.25 -13.15
N LEU A 119 14.90 4.61 -13.41
CA LEU A 119 14.09 4.01 -12.34
C LEU A 119 14.77 2.79 -11.70
N ARG A 120 15.45 1.97 -12.50
CA ARG A 120 16.21 0.83 -11.98
C ARG A 120 17.33 1.29 -11.06
N ASP A 121 18.06 2.34 -11.44
CA ASP A 121 19.12 2.92 -10.62
C ASP A 121 18.58 3.58 -9.35
N LEU A 122 17.39 4.18 -9.42
CA LEU A 122 16.73 4.82 -8.28
C LEU A 122 16.18 3.80 -7.28
N MET A 123 15.41 2.82 -7.76
CA MET A 123 14.61 1.92 -6.90
C MET A 123 15.23 0.54 -6.68
N GLY A 124 16.13 0.09 -7.57
CA GLY A 124 16.84 -1.18 -7.44
C GLY A 124 17.59 -1.29 -6.11
N PRO A 125 18.39 -0.29 -5.69
CA PRO A 125 19.06 -0.31 -4.39
C PRO A 125 18.10 -0.36 -3.19
N VAL A 126 16.95 0.32 -3.28
CA VAL A 126 15.93 0.35 -2.22
C VAL A 126 15.27 -1.02 -2.06
N ALA A 127 14.84 -1.62 -3.18
CA ALA A 127 14.25 -2.96 -3.20
C ALA A 127 15.25 -4.02 -2.74
N GLY A 128 16.49 -3.97 -3.26
CA GLY A 128 17.56 -4.88 -2.85
C GLY A 128 17.90 -4.77 -1.37
N CYS A 129 17.89 -3.56 -0.80
CA CYS A 129 18.10 -3.35 0.63
C CYS A 129 16.99 -3.99 1.49
N LEU A 130 15.73 -3.91 1.06
CA LEU A 130 14.64 -4.57 1.77
C LEU A 130 14.79 -6.11 1.74
N VAL A 131 15.16 -6.66 0.57
CA VAL A 131 15.40 -8.10 0.39
C VAL A 131 16.56 -8.61 1.24
N GLU A 132 17.68 -7.89 1.25
CA GLU A 132 18.82 -8.21 2.10
C GLU A 132 18.44 -8.17 3.58
N ASN A 133 17.69 -7.15 4.02
CA ASN A 133 17.26 -7.07 5.41
C ASN A 133 16.29 -8.20 5.80
N ALA A 134 15.39 -8.60 4.90
CA ALA A 134 14.46 -9.70 5.13
C ALA A 134 15.17 -11.07 5.20
N SER A 135 16.31 -11.22 4.52
CA SER A 135 17.07 -12.48 4.45
C SER A 135 18.15 -12.63 5.54
N ARG A 136 18.32 -11.61 6.39
CA ARG A 136 19.27 -11.65 7.51
C ARG A 136 18.94 -12.76 8.51
N SER A 137 19.94 -13.56 8.87
CA SER A 137 19.79 -14.63 9.87
C SER A 137 19.49 -14.09 11.27
N ASP A 138 20.00 -12.91 11.61
CA ASP A 138 19.80 -12.24 12.90
C ASP A 138 18.53 -11.40 12.96
N LEU A 139 17.75 -11.30 11.87
CA LEU A 139 16.59 -10.40 11.77
C LEU A 139 15.63 -10.54 12.95
N LYS A 140 15.28 -11.76 13.35
CA LYS A 140 14.36 -12.00 14.48
C LYS A 140 14.86 -11.41 15.80
N SER A 141 16.17 -11.35 16.00
CA SER A 141 16.79 -10.79 17.20
C SER A 141 16.83 -9.26 17.17
N VAL A 142 17.10 -8.67 16.00
CA VAL A 142 17.25 -7.22 15.85
C VAL A 142 15.96 -6.49 15.47
N ALA A 143 14.92 -7.20 15.04
CA ALA A 143 13.64 -6.62 14.55
C ALA A 143 12.88 -5.79 15.59
N HIS A 144 13.21 -5.92 16.88
CA HIS A 144 12.60 -5.12 17.94
C HIS A 144 13.32 -3.78 18.16
N GLN A 145 14.50 -3.59 17.57
CA GLN A 145 15.29 -2.37 17.71
C GLN A 145 14.62 -1.22 16.95
N PRO A 146 14.48 -0.03 17.57
CA PRO A 146 13.79 1.10 16.97
C PRO A 146 14.43 1.55 15.64
N ASP A 147 15.76 1.51 15.54
CA ASP A 147 16.48 1.89 14.33
C ASP A 147 16.19 0.95 13.16
N VAL A 148 16.05 -0.34 13.44
CA VAL A 148 15.74 -1.37 12.43
C VAL A 148 14.27 -1.24 11.98
N ILE A 149 13.35 -1.02 12.92
CA ILE A 149 11.93 -0.74 12.62
C ILE A 149 11.83 0.51 11.73
N TYR A 150 12.48 1.60 12.12
CA TYR A 150 12.46 2.87 11.39
C TYR A 150 13.05 2.72 9.98
N MET A 151 14.17 2.01 9.84
CA MET A 151 14.75 1.67 8.54
C MET A 151 13.74 0.95 7.63
N VAL A 152 13.11 -0.12 8.12
CA VAL A 152 12.15 -0.90 7.34
C VAL A 152 10.96 -0.03 6.93
N CYS A 153 10.43 0.79 7.84
CA CYS A 153 9.37 1.75 7.53
C CYS A 153 9.79 2.76 6.46
N CYS A 154 11.01 3.29 6.52
CA CYS A 154 11.55 4.20 5.50
C CYS A 154 11.64 3.51 4.13
N LEU A 155 12.18 2.29 4.06
CA LEU A 155 12.25 1.53 2.81
C LEU A 155 10.84 1.30 2.23
N LEU A 156 9.88 0.90 3.07
CA LEU A 156 8.48 0.70 2.65
C LEU A 156 7.82 1.99 2.14
N GLU A 157 8.02 3.14 2.79
CA GLU A 157 7.47 4.42 2.31
C GLU A 157 8.12 4.87 1.00
N ARG A 158 9.41 4.59 0.78
CA ARG A 158 10.07 4.85 -0.51
C ARG A 158 9.50 3.97 -1.63
N LEU A 159 9.38 2.66 -1.39
CA LEU A 159 8.77 1.73 -2.35
C LEU A 159 7.33 2.13 -2.67
N ARG A 160 6.59 2.58 -1.65
CA ARG A 160 5.23 3.08 -1.78
C ARG A 160 5.14 4.36 -2.61
N GLY A 161 6.09 5.29 -2.44
CA GLY A 161 6.19 6.47 -3.29
C GLY A 161 6.37 6.09 -4.77
N ALA A 162 7.25 5.12 -5.04
CA ALA A 162 7.47 4.61 -6.39
C ALA A 162 6.22 3.90 -6.95
N ALA A 163 5.52 3.10 -6.13
CA ALA A 163 4.26 2.45 -6.54
C ALA A 163 3.20 3.46 -6.99
N ARG A 164 3.01 4.56 -6.24
CA ARG A 164 2.08 5.65 -6.59
C ARG A 164 2.50 6.45 -7.82
N ALA A 165 3.78 6.40 -8.19
CA ALA A 165 4.32 7.05 -9.38
C ALA A 165 4.19 6.20 -10.66
N THR A 166 3.52 5.04 -10.59
CA THR A 166 3.35 4.15 -11.73
C THR A 166 2.66 4.86 -12.89
N GLN A 167 3.26 4.72 -14.08
CA GLN A 167 2.77 5.28 -15.33
C GLN A 167 2.93 4.23 -16.43
N PRO A 168 2.19 4.29 -17.55
CA PRO A 168 2.19 3.23 -18.57
C PRO A 168 3.59 2.84 -19.06
N ARG A 169 4.48 3.83 -19.21
CA ARG A 169 5.86 3.63 -19.69
C ARG A 169 6.78 2.97 -18.66
N THR A 170 6.55 3.22 -17.38
CA THR A 170 7.44 2.82 -16.28
C THR A 170 6.89 1.63 -15.50
N GLN A 171 5.65 1.23 -15.80
CA GLN A 171 4.92 0.19 -15.09
C GLN A 171 5.71 -1.10 -14.97
N LYS A 172 6.23 -1.65 -16.08
CA LYS A 172 6.94 -2.93 -16.08
C LYS A 172 8.12 -2.96 -15.10
N VAL A 173 8.93 -1.91 -15.07
CA VAL A 173 10.08 -1.80 -14.14
C VAL A 173 9.62 -1.74 -12.69
N LEU A 174 8.53 -1.02 -12.42
CA LEU A 174 7.96 -0.93 -11.08
C LEU A 174 7.28 -2.22 -10.65
N PHE A 175 6.68 -2.96 -11.58
CA PHE A 175 6.14 -4.30 -11.32
C PHE A 175 7.25 -5.29 -10.99
N GLU A 176 8.32 -5.34 -11.78
CA GLU A 176 9.52 -6.17 -11.54
C GLU A 176 10.14 -5.87 -10.16
N MET A 177 10.20 -4.58 -9.79
CA MET A 177 10.64 -4.13 -8.47
C MET A 177 9.73 -4.66 -7.36
N GLY A 178 8.41 -4.50 -7.50
CA GLY A 178 7.44 -5.01 -6.53
C GLY A 178 7.50 -6.53 -6.38
N HIS A 179 7.56 -7.25 -7.50
CA HIS A 179 7.72 -8.69 -7.56
C HIS A 179 8.96 -9.16 -6.79
N THR A 180 10.09 -8.47 -6.97
CA THR A 180 11.35 -8.78 -6.27
C THR A 180 11.21 -8.72 -4.75
N VAL A 181 10.37 -7.82 -4.21
CA VAL A 181 10.20 -7.66 -2.77
C VAL A 181 9.07 -8.50 -2.16
N MET A 182 8.16 -9.08 -2.96
CA MET A 182 6.97 -9.81 -2.47
C MET A 182 7.29 -10.86 -1.39
N ASN A 183 8.22 -11.79 -1.66
CA ASN A 183 8.59 -12.81 -0.67
C ASN A 183 9.21 -12.22 0.60
N SER A 184 9.94 -11.10 0.46
CA SER A 184 10.52 -10.38 1.59
C SER A 184 9.44 -9.74 2.46
N LEU A 185 8.38 -9.19 1.84
CA LEU A 185 7.23 -8.65 2.57
C LEU A 185 6.50 -9.70 3.39
N LEU A 186 6.31 -10.92 2.85
CA LEU A 186 5.71 -12.03 3.59
C LEU A 186 6.57 -12.41 4.80
N THR A 187 7.89 -12.50 4.61
CA THR A 187 8.84 -12.79 5.69
C THR A 187 8.83 -11.70 6.78
N LEU A 188 8.83 -10.43 6.37
CA LEU A 188 8.75 -9.30 7.29
C LEU A 188 7.42 -9.29 8.06
N LEU A 189 6.30 -9.62 7.41
CA LEU A 189 5.00 -9.71 8.07
C LEU A 189 4.99 -10.76 9.19
N GLU A 190 5.64 -11.89 8.99
CA GLU A 190 5.79 -12.94 10.02
C GLU A 190 6.69 -12.51 11.19
N VAL A 191 7.84 -11.90 10.88
CA VAL A 191 8.81 -11.49 11.90
C VAL A 191 8.30 -10.31 12.72
N TYR A 192 7.69 -9.32 12.07
CA TYR A 192 7.18 -8.10 12.69
C TYR A 192 5.74 -8.24 13.19
N LYS A 193 5.23 -9.46 13.41
CA LYS A 193 3.85 -9.73 13.89
C LYS A 193 3.45 -9.02 15.18
N ASN A 194 4.39 -8.49 15.96
CA ASN A 194 4.14 -7.74 17.18
C ASN A 194 4.42 -6.22 17.04
N GLN A 195 4.79 -5.75 15.85
CA GLN A 195 5.15 -4.36 15.56
C GLN A 195 4.12 -3.76 14.60
N SER A 196 3.04 -3.19 15.14
CA SER A 196 1.91 -2.68 14.37
C SER A 196 2.30 -1.65 13.29
N GLU A 197 3.31 -0.82 13.56
CA GLU A 197 3.78 0.17 12.58
C GLU A 197 4.29 -0.47 11.28
N VAL A 198 5.09 -1.53 11.40
CA VAL A 198 5.65 -2.24 10.22
C VAL A 198 4.55 -2.99 9.48
N ILE A 199 3.66 -3.67 10.20
CA ILE A 199 2.50 -4.36 9.61
C ILE A 199 1.66 -3.37 8.80
N TYR A 200 1.32 -2.24 9.42
CA TYR A 200 0.56 -1.18 8.77
C TYR A 200 1.26 -0.64 7.51
N MET A 201 2.58 -0.45 7.56
CA MET A 201 3.36 0.00 6.40
C MET A 201 3.39 -1.03 5.27
N ILE A 202 3.53 -2.33 5.58
CA ILE A 202 3.47 -3.41 4.59
C ILE A 202 2.10 -3.39 3.89
N LEU A 203 1.01 -3.39 4.66
CA LEU A 203 -0.35 -3.37 4.11
C LEU A 203 -0.56 -2.16 3.20
N LYS A 204 -0.12 -0.98 3.63
CA LYS A 204 -0.22 0.24 2.85
C LYS A 204 0.62 0.24 1.57
N PHE A 205 1.82 -0.33 1.61
CA PHE A 205 2.62 -0.49 0.41
C PHE A 205 1.87 -1.36 -0.61
N VAL A 206 1.33 -2.49 -0.17
CA VAL A 206 0.61 -3.42 -1.05
C VAL A 206 -0.65 -2.79 -1.62
N VAL A 207 -1.43 -2.03 -0.83
CA VAL A 207 -2.58 -1.26 -1.31
C VAL A 207 -2.18 -0.35 -2.47
N ASP A 208 -1.17 0.49 -2.27
CA ASP A 208 -0.73 1.47 -3.26
C ASP A 208 -0.04 0.80 -4.48
N PHE A 209 0.60 -0.35 -4.26
CA PHE A 209 1.19 -1.15 -5.33
C PHE A 209 0.12 -1.74 -6.25
N ILE A 210 -0.91 -2.37 -5.70
CA ILE A 210 -2.01 -2.90 -6.52
C ILE A 210 -2.73 -1.77 -7.24
N ASP A 211 -3.04 -0.67 -6.55
CA ASP A 211 -3.71 0.50 -7.15
C ASP A 211 -2.95 1.04 -8.37
N GLY A 212 -1.63 1.22 -8.21
CA GLY A 212 -0.79 1.73 -9.30
C GLY A 212 -0.62 0.76 -10.47
N GLN A 213 -0.80 -0.54 -10.24
CA GLN A 213 -0.57 -1.59 -11.23
C GLN A 213 -1.85 -2.05 -11.93
N ALA A 214 -3.01 -1.96 -11.27
CA ALA A 214 -4.24 -2.66 -11.65
C ALA A 214 -4.68 -2.48 -13.11
N VAL A 215 -4.52 -1.27 -13.67
CA VAL A 215 -4.95 -0.94 -15.04
C VAL A 215 -4.01 -1.51 -16.12
N PHE A 216 -2.82 -1.98 -15.74
CA PHE A 216 -1.75 -2.36 -16.66
C PHE A 216 -1.43 -3.85 -16.68
N LEU A 217 -1.93 -4.62 -15.71
CA LEU A 217 -1.54 -6.01 -15.54
C LEU A 217 -2.07 -6.89 -16.66
N ASP A 218 -1.24 -7.83 -17.11
CA ASP A 218 -1.71 -8.97 -17.89
C ASP A 218 -2.22 -10.11 -16.99
N GLY A 219 -2.77 -11.17 -17.59
CA GLY A 219 -3.31 -12.31 -16.83
C GLY A 219 -2.26 -13.06 -15.98
N LYS A 220 -1.01 -13.13 -16.43
CA LYS A 220 0.06 -13.79 -15.66
C LYS A 220 0.49 -12.93 -14.47
N GLU A 221 0.70 -11.64 -14.69
CA GLU A 221 1.05 -10.68 -13.65
C GLU A 221 -0.06 -10.59 -12.59
N THR A 222 -1.32 -10.60 -13.03
CA THR A 222 -2.48 -10.61 -12.14
C THR A 222 -2.50 -11.86 -11.27
N SER A 223 -2.29 -13.05 -11.85
CA SER A 223 -2.23 -14.32 -11.11
C SER A 223 -1.13 -14.33 -10.04
N VAL A 224 0.06 -13.84 -10.37
CA VAL A 224 1.18 -13.71 -9.43
C VAL A 224 0.81 -12.78 -8.26
N LEU A 225 0.20 -11.63 -8.57
CA LEU A 225 -0.21 -10.66 -7.57
C LEU A 225 -1.31 -11.19 -6.64
N MET A 226 -2.29 -11.92 -7.19
CA MET A 226 -3.38 -12.52 -6.41
C MET A 226 -2.87 -13.62 -5.48
N SER A 227 -1.97 -14.48 -5.96
CA SER A 227 -1.29 -15.49 -5.12
C SER A 227 -0.51 -14.85 -3.95
N PHE A 228 0.20 -13.76 -4.23
CA PHE A 228 0.87 -12.98 -3.19
C PHE A 228 -0.13 -12.39 -2.17
N CYS A 229 -1.23 -11.78 -2.63
CA CYS A 229 -2.24 -11.19 -1.76
C CYS A 229 -2.93 -12.24 -0.86
N LEU A 230 -3.26 -13.39 -1.41
CA LEU A 230 -3.84 -14.51 -0.67
C LEU A 230 -2.93 -14.93 0.49
N ARG A 231 -1.65 -15.15 0.20
CA ARG A 231 -0.67 -15.55 1.21
C ARG A 231 -0.43 -14.47 2.25
N LEU A 232 -0.39 -13.21 1.84
CA LEU A 232 -0.29 -12.07 2.75
C LEU A 232 -1.48 -12.00 3.72
N LEU A 233 -2.70 -12.17 3.21
CA LEU A 233 -3.92 -12.17 4.01
C LEU A 233 -3.95 -13.34 5.01
N GLN A 234 -3.53 -14.54 4.58
CA GLN A 234 -3.43 -15.72 5.45
C GLN A 234 -2.40 -15.54 6.58
N ILE A 235 -1.23 -14.98 6.29
CA ILE A 235 -0.21 -14.67 7.31
C ILE A 235 -0.73 -13.60 8.27
N TYR A 236 -1.38 -12.55 7.76
CA TYR A 236 -1.99 -11.52 8.61
C TYR A 236 -3.04 -12.13 9.55
N SER A 237 -3.93 -12.96 8.99
CA SER A 237 -5.03 -13.62 9.69
C SER A 237 -4.54 -14.43 10.89
N SER A 238 -3.57 -15.33 10.65
CA SER A 238 -3.03 -16.25 11.65
C SER A 238 -2.34 -15.57 12.84
N HIS A 239 -1.84 -14.35 12.68
CA HIS A 239 -1.03 -13.68 13.72
C HIS A 239 -1.68 -12.46 14.37
N ASN A 240 -2.65 -11.82 13.70
CA ASN A 240 -3.09 -10.48 14.06
C ASN A 240 -4.59 -10.39 14.41
N ILE A 241 -5.46 -11.26 13.88
CA ILE A 241 -6.91 -11.17 14.12
C ILE A 241 -7.25 -11.18 15.61
N GLY A 242 -6.70 -12.13 16.38
CA GLY A 242 -6.94 -12.21 17.81
C GLY A 242 -6.51 -10.95 18.57
N LYS A 243 -5.39 -10.33 18.16
CA LYS A 243 -4.89 -9.09 18.77
C LYS A 243 -5.77 -7.90 18.44
N VAL A 244 -6.17 -7.77 17.17
CA VAL A 244 -7.06 -6.70 16.70
C VAL A 244 -8.38 -6.76 17.45
N MET A 245 -9.00 -7.95 17.52
CA MET A 245 -10.25 -8.18 18.24
C MET A 245 -10.15 -7.82 19.74
N LEU A 246 -9.08 -8.26 20.42
CA LEU A 246 -8.82 -7.90 21.82
C LEU A 246 -8.63 -6.39 21.99
N SER A 247 -7.90 -5.73 21.08
CA SER A 247 -7.63 -4.30 21.16
C SER A 247 -8.89 -3.42 20.97
N LEU A 248 -9.81 -3.86 20.10
CA LEU A 248 -11.08 -3.18 19.79
C LEU A 248 -12.09 -3.28 20.94
N SER A 249 -11.99 -4.30 21.79
CA SER A 249 -12.85 -4.47 22.98
C SER A 249 -12.57 -3.45 24.10
N SER A 250 -11.37 -2.87 24.13
CA SER A 250 -11.01 -1.83 25.09
C SER A 250 -11.51 -0.45 24.61
N THR A 251 -12.61 0.02 25.23
CA THR A 251 -13.33 1.28 24.94
C THR A 251 -12.50 2.33 24.17
N LEU A 252 -12.84 2.51 22.90
CA LEU A 252 -12.29 3.55 22.02
C LEU A 252 -12.83 4.92 22.48
N ARG A 253 -12.09 5.62 23.34
CA ARG A 253 -12.56 6.88 23.99
C ARG A 253 -12.26 8.16 23.20
N SER A 254 -11.65 8.13 22.01
CA SER A 254 -11.59 9.28 21.07
C SER A 254 -11.08 8.92 19.66
N GLU A 255 -11.49 9.70 18.63
CA GLU A 255 -10.96 9.61 17.25
C GLU A 255 -9.45 9.87 17.14
N SER A 256 -8.89 10.63 18.08
CA SER A 256 -7.45 10.94 18.12
C SER A 256 -6.56 9.73 18.45
N GLN A 257 -7.15 8.66 18.98
CA GLN A 257 -6.50 7.37 19.28
C GLN A 257 -6.63 6.37 18.09
N SER A 258 -6.77 6.90 16.87
CA SER A 258 -7.09 6.21 15.59
C SER A 258 -6.10 5.13 15.12
N GLU A 259 -5.07 4.79 15.89
CA GLU A 259 -4.10 3.73 15.55
C GLU A 259 -4.71 2.34 15.49
N LYS A 260 -5.72 2.05 16.32
CA LYS A 260 -6.24 0.68 16.50
C LYS A 260 -6.93 0.09 15.27
N TYR A 261 -7.43 0.90 14.33
CA TYR A 261 -8.13 0.43 13.11
C TYR A 261 -7.41 0.81 11.81
N LYS A 262 -6.16 1.29 11.90
CA LYS A 262 -5.34 1.64 10.72
C LYS A 262 -5.13 0.42 9.81
N ASP A 263 -4.85 -0.74 10.39
CA ASP A 263 -4.70 -2.00 9.66
C ASP A 263 -5.99 -2.42 8.99
N LEU A 264 -7.11 -2.36 9.72
CA LEU A 264 -8.42 -2.70 9.17
C LEU A 264 -8.78 -1.82 7.97
N ARG A 265 -8.47 -0.52 8.02
CA ARG A 265 -8.66 0.36 6.86
C ARG A 265 -7.76 -0.01 5.69
N ALA A 266 -6.51 -0.38 5.94
CA ALA A 266 -5.61 -0.83 4.90
C ALA A 266 -6.11 -2.14 4.25
N LEU A 267 -6.62 -3.08 5.05
CA LEU A 267 -7.23 -4.32 4.56
C LEU A 267 -8.48 -4.05 3.72
N LEU A 268 -9.38 -3.18 4.18
CA LEU A 268 -10.58 -2.81 3.41
C LEU A 268 -10.21 -2.23 2.05
N ARG A 269 -9.23 -1.32 2.01
CA ARG A 269 -8.72 -0.74 0.75
C ARG A 269 -8.03 -1.76 -0.13
N LEU A 270 -7.28 -2.69 0.46
CA LEU A 270 -6.62 -3.78 -0.26
C LEU A 270 -7.67 -4.63 -0.98
N LEU A 271 -8.72 -5.05 -0.26
CA LEU A 271 -9.81 -5.81 -0.84
C LEU A 271 -10.56 -5.01 -1.91
N THR A 272 -10.79 -3.71 -1.69
CA THR A 272 -11.42 -2.85 -2.70
C THR A 272 -10.60 -2.85 -4.00
N ASN A 273 -9.27 -2.71 -3.90
CA ASN A 273 -8.40 -2.70 -5.07
C ASN A 273 -8.37 -4.06 -5.77
N ILE A 274 -8.35 -5.17 -5.01
CA ILE A 274 -8.45 -6.54 -5.55
C ILE A 274 -9.77 -6.75 -6.30
N CYS A 275 -10.86 -6.18 -5.79
CA CYS A 275 -12.19 -6.24 -6.42
C CYS A 275 -12.35 -5.27 -7.61
N SER A 276 -11.35 -4.46 -7.96
CA SER A 276 -11.45 -3.49 -9.05
C SER A 276 -11.71 -4.17 -10.39
N LYS A 277 -12.66 -3.63 -11.16
CA LYS A 277 -13.10 -4.17 -12.47
C LYS A 277 -11.94 -4.45 -13.43
N ASP A 278 -10.85 -3.67 -13.36
CA ASP A 278 -9.68 -3.82 -14.23
C ASP A 278 -8.91 -5.12 -14.00
N LEU A 279 -8.90 -5.66 -12.77
CA LEU A 279 -8.25 -6.92 -12.44
C LEU A 279 -9.11 -8.14 -12.76
N VAL A 280 -10.44 -7.95 -12.83
CA VAL A 280 -11.41 -9.03 -13.00
C VAL A 280 -11.52 -9.47 -14.46
N GLY A 281 -11.49 -8.52 -15.40
CA GLY A 281 -11.72 -8.80 -16.83
C GLY A 281 -10.70 -9.76 -17.45
N PHE A 282 -9.46 -9.78 -16.96
CA PHE A 282 -8.38 -10.60 -17.54
C PHE A 282 -8.32 -12.03 -17.02
N LEU A 283 -8.84 -12.31 -15.82
CA LEU A 283 -8.76 -13.64 -15.21
C LEU A 283 -9.97 -14.53 -15.52
N SER A 284 -11.12 -13.95 -15.85
CA SER A 284 -12.28 -14.70 -16.37
C SER A 284 -12.01 -15.39 -17.71
N ASP A 285 -11.03 -14.90 -18.49
CA ASP A 285 -10.61 -15.50 -19.77
C ASP A 285 -9.39 -16.43 -19.61
N SER A 286 -8.70 -16.40 -18.47
CA SER A 286 -7.48 -17.17 -18.27
C SER A 286 -7.80 -18.53 -17.64
N ASN A 287 -8.02 -19.55 -18.47
CA ASN A 287 -7.99 -20.97 -18.07
C ASN A 287 -6.56 -21.41 -17.68
N ILE A 288 -5.90 -20.69 -16.76
CA ILE A 288 -4.57 -21.03 -16.25
C ILE A 288 -4.75 -21.96 -15.05
N GLU A 289 -4.53 -23.26 -15.27
CA GLU A 289 -4.53 -24.28 -14.22
C GLU A 289 -3.59 -23.89 -13.07
N GLY A 290 -4.10 -23.88 -11.83
CA GLY A 290 -3.32 -23.64 -10.62
C GLY A 290 -3.21 -22.18 -10.15
N SER A 291 -3.84 -21.22 -10.83
CA SER A 291 -3.99 -19.86 -10.29
C SER A 291 -5.13 -19.79 -9.26
N PRO A 292 -4.96 -19.09 -8.12
CA PRO A 292 -6.06 -18.92 -7.18
C PRO A 292 -7.18 -18.13 -7.86
N ASP A 293 -8.40 -18.65 -7.78
CA ASP A 293 -9.60 -17.94 -8.24
C ASP A 293 -9.65 -16.61 -7.46
N ILE A 294 -9.86 -15.46 -8.15
CA ILE A 294 -10.03 -14.17 -7.46
C ILE A 294 -11.10 -14.31 -6.38
N ALA A 295 -12.12 -15.12 -6.64
CA ALA A 295 -13.15 -15.42 -5.66
C ALA A 295 -12.56 -15.96 -4.35
N GLU A 296 -11.55 -16.83 -4.39
CA GLU A 296 -10.87 -17.33 -3.19
C GLU A 296 -10.20 -16.21 -2.40
N VAL A 297 -9.46 -15.32 -3.07
CA VAL A 297 -8.80 -14.18 -2.42
C VAL A 297 -9.82 -13.24 -1.78
N ILE A 298 -10.93 -12.98 -2.47
CA ILE A 298 -12.04 -12.17 -1.97
C ILE A 298 -12.70 -12.86 -0.77
N TYR A 299 -13.01 -14.15 -0.86
CA TYR A 299 -13.64 -14.91 0.23
C TYR A 299 -12.78 -14.92 1.48
N VAL A 300 -11.49 -15.25 1.35
CA VAL A 300 -10.54 -15.21 2.47
C VAL A 300 -10.44 -13.80 3.04
N GLY A 301 -10.36 -12.79 2.17
CA GLY A 301 -10.35 -11.38 2.57
C GLY A 301 -11.58 -10.96 3.39
N LEU A 302 -12.78 -11.30 2.90
CA LEU A 302 -14.04 -11.01 3.56
C LEU A 302 -14.17 -11.77 4.89
N ASP A 303 -13.77 -13.04 4.93
CA ASP A 303 -13.78 -13.83 6.16
C ASP A 303 -12.86 -13.24 7.24
N ILE A 304 -11.75 -12.61 6.83
CA ILE A 304 -10.85 -11.89 7.74
C ILE A 304 -11.47 -10.59 8.25
N VAL A 305 -12.05 -9.75 7.37
CA VAL A 305 -12.51 -8.40 7.78
C VAL A 305 -13.88 -8.41 8.45
N THR A 306 -14.77 -9.32 8.08
CA THR A 306 -16.15 -9.36 8.61
C THR A 306 -16.21 -9.50 10.14
N PRO A 307 -15.48 -10.41 10.81
CA PRO A 307 -15.50 -10.48 12.27
C PRO A 307 -14.85 -9.27 12.95
N LEU A 308 -14.03 -8.50 12.22
CA LEU A 308 -13.37 -7.30 12.72
C LEU A 308 -14.25 -6.05 12.61
N ILE A 309 -15.37 -6.11 11.89
CA ILE A 309 -16.26 -4.98 11.63
C ILE A 309 -17.55 -5.15 12.43
N SER A 310 -17.71 -4.32 13.44
CA SER A 310 -18.97 -4.18 14.18
C SER A 310 -19.67 -2.88 13.79
N LEU A 311 -20.98 -2.80 14.01
CA LEU A 311 -21.74 -1.57 13.77
C LEU A 311 -21.22 -0.39 14.59
N ASP A 312 -20.66 -0.64 15.78
CA ASP A 312 -20.01 0.40 16.60
C ASP A 312 -18.75 0.96 15.93
N LEU A 313 -18.01 0.15 15.18
CA LEU A 313 -16.85 0.62 14.41
C LEU A 313 -17.26 1.42 13.18
N LEU A 314 -18.44 1.16 12.61
CA LEU A 314 -18.97 1.94 11.49
C LEU A 314 -19.44 3.35 11.90
N LYS A 315 -19.42 3.68 13.20
CA LYS A 315 -19.56 5.08 13.68
C LYS A 315 -18.34 5.94 13.37
N TYR A 316 -17.16 5.35 13.08
CA TYR A 316 -15.97 6.10 12.70
C TYR A 316 -16.01 6.45 11.21
N PRO A 317 -16.11 7.74 10.82
CA PRO A 317 -16.46 8.13 9.45
C PRO A 317 -15.49 7.59 8.39
N LYS A 318 -14.17 7.65 8.65
CA LYS A 318 -13.16 7.19 7.70
C LYS A 318 -13.18 5.67 7.47
N LEU A 319 -13.46 4.89 8.53
CA LEU A 319 -13.57 3.44 8.44
C LEU A 319 -14.88 3.05 7.75
N SER A 320 -15.98 3.70 8.13
CA SER A 320 -17.30 3.54 7.52
C SER A 320 -17.26 3.75 6.01
N ARG A 321 -16.66 4.86 5.57
CA ARG A 321 -16.46 5.15 4.14
C ARG A 321 -15.68 4.05 3.42
N ASP A 322 -14.51 3.65 3.94
CA ASP A 322 -13.70 2.60 3.31
C ASP A 322 -14.46 1.25 3.25
N TYR A 323 -15.24 0.93 4.28
CA TYR A 323 -16.08 -0.28 4.32
C TYR A 323 -17.22 -0.24 3.29
N PHE A 324 -18.00 0.83 3.24
CA PHE A 324 -19.11 0.93 2.29
C PHE A 324 -18.66 1.07 0.84
N VAL A 325 -17.44 1.59 0.59
CA VAL A 325 -16.80 1.51 -0.74
C VAL A 325 -16.54 0.05 -1.13
N LEU A 326 -15.90 -0.75 -0.26
CA LEU A 326 -15.68 -2.18 -0.51
C LEU A 326 -16.99 -2.91 -0.78
N MET A 327 -17.99 -2.68 0.08
CA MET A 327 -19.31 -3.29 -0.04
C MET A 327 -19.95 -2.94 -1.38
N SER A 328 -20.05 -1.65 -1.75
CA SER A 328 -20.60 -1.26 -3.05
C SER A 328 -19.89 -1.96 -4.20
N HIS A 329 -18.55 -2.00 -4.19
CA HIS A 329 -17.77 -2.64 -5.24
C HIS A 329 -18.03 -4.14 -5.34
N LEU A 330 -18.01 -4.85 -4.21
CA LEU A 330 -18.25 -6.29 -4.17
C LEU A 330 -19.63 -6.65 -4.75
N LEU A 331 -20.67 -5.90 -4.38
CA LEU A 331 -22.03 -6.16 -4.84
C LEU A 331 -22.25 -5.74 -6.30
N GLU A 332 -21.51 -4.76 -6.81
CA GLU A 332 -21.52 -4.39 -8.23
C GLU A 332 -20.80 -5.39 -9.12
N VAL A 333 -19.65 -5.89 -8.67
CA VAL A 333 -18.73 -6.70 -9.51
C VAL A 333 -19.02 -8.19 -9.39
N TYR A 334 -19.41 -8.67 -8.20
CA TYR A 334 -19.64 -10.09 -7.92
C TYR A 334 -21.02 -10.39 -7.32
N PRO A 335 -22.12 -9.87 -7.89
CA PRO A 335 -23.45 -10.09 -7.32
C PRO A 335 -23.81 -11.59 -7.30
N GLU A 336 -23.34 -12.41 -8.25
CA GLU A 336 -23.57 -13.85 -8.19
C GLU A 336 -22.87 -14.51 -7.01
N LYS A 337 -21.62 -14.14 -6.69
CA LYS A 337 -20.90 -14.74 -5.56
C LYS A 337 -21.57 -14.36 -4.24
N VAL A 338 -22.02 -13.11 -4.12
CA VAL A 338 -22.79 -12.62 -2.96
C VAL A 338 -24.10 -13.39 -2.80
N ALA A 339 -24.79 -13.71 -3.89
CA ALA A 339 -26.03 -14.50 -3.87
C ALA A 339 -25.84 -15.94 -3.35
N HIS A 340 -24.63 -16.48 -3.45
CA HIS A 340 -24.28 -17.84 -3.00
C HIS A 340 -23.67 -17.89 -1.58
N LEU A 341 -23.54 -16.75 -0.91
CA LEU A 341 -23.09 -16.72 0.48
C LEU A 341 -24.05 -17.50 1.40
N ASN A 342 -23.56 -17.93 2.57
CA ASN A 342 -24.46 -18.47 3.59
C ASN A 342 -25.37 -17.35 4.16
N ARG A 343 -26.49 -17.74 4.79
CA ARG A 343 -27.48 -16.78 5.31
C ARG A 343 -26.90 -15.80 6.32
N ASP A 344 -26.01 -16.24 7.19
CA ASP A 344 -25.41 -15.38 8.22
C ASP A 344 -24.52 -14.30 7.60
N ALA A 345 -23.73 -14.64 6.57
CA ALA A 345 -22.92 -13.68 5.84
C ALA A 345 -23.81 -12.72 5.03
N PHE A 346 -24.83 -13.24 4.33
CA PHE A 346 -25.77 -12.39 3.58
C PHE A 346 -26.55 -11.44 4.51
N GLY A 347 -27.02 -11.93 5.66
CA GLY A 347 -27.69 -11.14 6.70
C GLY A 347 -26.80 -10.05 7.30
N ARG A 348 -25.51 -10.30 7.49
CA ARG A 348 -24.54 -9.28 7.91
C ARG A 348 -24.37 -8.18 6.85
N ILE A 349 -24.35 -8.55 5.58
CA ILE A 349 -24.29 -7.60 4.46
C ILE A 349 -25.54 -6.72 4.42
N THR A 350 -26.74 -7.31 4.48
CA THR A 350 -27.99 -6.56 4.43
C THR A 350 -28.17 -5.68 5.67
N GLY A 351 -27.85 -6.17 6.87
CA GLY A 351 -27.87 -5.37 8.09
C GLY A 351 -26.89 -4.19 8.05
N SER A 352 -25.73 -4.39 7.43
CA SER A 352 -24.77 -3.30 7.21
C SER A 352 -25.29 -2.26 6.22
N LEU A 353 -25.95 -2.68 5.13
CA LEU A 353 -26.60 -1.76 4.20
C LEU A 353 -27.73 -0.96 4.86
N GLU A 354 -28.55 -1.59 5.69
CA GLU A 354 -29.60 -0.90 6.46
C GLU A 354 -28.99 0.17 7.39
N PHE A 355 -27.90 -0.16 8.08
CA PHE A 355 -27.15 0.79 8.91
C PHE A 355 -26.62 1.96 8.07
N GLY A 356 -26.02 1.67 6.90
CA GLY A 356 -25.46 2.68 6.01
C GLY A 356 -26.49 3.60 5.36
N LEU A 357 -27.68 3.10 5.04
CA LEU A 357 -28.79 3.91 4.50
C LEU A 357 -29.34 4.92 5.52
N ARG A 358 -29.20 4.64 6.82
CA ARG A 358 -29.58 5.56 7.91
C ARG A 358 -28.45 6.51 8.32
N ASN A 359 -27.31 6.48 7.64
CA ASN A 359 -26.15 7.29 7.97
C ASN A 359 -26.38 8.77 7.61
N GLN A 360 -25.70 9.68 8.32
CA GLN A 360 -25.75 11.11 8.03
C GLN A 360 -24.78 11.52 6.91
N ASP A 361 -23.80 10.66 6.62
CA ASP A 361 -22.82 10.89 5.57
C ASP A 361 -23.40 10.53 4.20
N GLY A 362 -23.63 11.54 3.35
CA GLY A 362 -24.20 11.37 2.02
C GLY A 362 -23.41 10.42 1.12
N ASP A 363 -22.07 10.40 1.25
CA ASP A 363 -21.21 9.50 0.48
C ASP A 363 -21.50 8.03 0.84
N VAL A 364 -21.75 7.75 2.12
CA VAL A 364 -22.08 6.39 2.60
C VAL A 364 -23.44 5.95 2.09
N VAL A 365 -24.44 6.84 2.16
CA VAL A 365 -25.80 6.57 1.68
C VAL A 365 -25.78 6.29 0.16
N GLU A 366 -25.06 7.09 -0.62
CA GLU A 366 -24.89 6.88 -2.07
C GLU A 366 -24.31 5.50 -2.39
N ARG A 367 -23.24 5.10 -1.69
CA ARG A 367 -22.62 3.77 -1.85
C ARG A 367 -23.60 2.65 -1.50
N CYS A 368 -24.40 2.80 -0.44
CA CYS A 368 -25.41 1.81 -0.08
C CYS A 368 -26.51 1.70 -1.14
N LEU A 369 -27.00 2.84 -1.65
CA LEU A 369 -28.00 2.85 -2.73
C LEU A 369 -27.46 2.21 -4.00
N THR A 370 -26.19 2.46 -4.33
CA THR A 370 -25.50 1.83 -5.46
C THR A 370 -25.43 0.31 -5.29
N ALA A 371 -25.03 -0.16 -4.11
CA ALA A 371 -24.97 -1.58 -3.76
C ALA A 371 -26.36 -2.26 -3.84
N VAL A 372 -27.40 -1.62 -3.30
CA VAL A 372 -28.78 -2.12 -3.35
C VAL A 372 -29.28 -2.18 -4.80
N ASN A 373 -29.01 -1.14 -5.60
CA ASN A 373 -29.37 -1.12 -7.01
C ASN A 373 -28.68 -2.26 -7.79
N ALA A 374 -27.41 -2.55 -7.48
CA ALA A 374 -26.67 -3.66 -8.09
C ALA A 374 -27.32 -5.03 -7.77
N LEU A 375 -27.66 -5.28 -6.50
CA LEU A 375 -28.37 -6.50 -6.10
C LEU A 375 -29.74 -6.63 -6.75
N ALA A 376 -30.53 -5.56 -6.75
CA ALA A 376 -31.85 -5.55 -7.35
C ALA A 376 -31.77 -5.82 -8.86
N SER A 377 -30.83 -5.15 -9.54
CA SER A 377 -30.56 -5.36 -10.97
C SER A 377 -30.13 -6.79 -11.27
N TYR A 378 -29.26 -7.38 -10.45
CA TYR A 378 -28.85 -8.78 -10.58
C TYR A 378 -30.04 -9.73 -10.40
N HIS A 379 -30.79 -9.58 -9.30
CA HIS A 379 -31.96 -10.42 -9.03
C HIS A 379 -32.98 -10.36 -10.18
N PHE A 380 -33.27 -9.15 -10.67
CA PHE A 380 -34.19 -8.94 -11.78
C PHE A 380 -33.72 -9.63 -13.06
N LYS A 381 -32.43 -9.48 -13.43
CA LYS A 381 -31.84 -10.16 -14.60
C LYS A 381 -31.88 -11.68 -14.48
N GLU A 382 -31.56 -12.22 -13.30
CA GLU A 382 -31.62 -13.67 -13.05
C GLU A 382 -33.04 -14.22 -13.15
N ARG A 383 -34.02 -13.50 -12.59
CA ARG A 383 -35.45 -13.86 -12.70
C ARG A 383 -35.96 -13.83 -14.13
N LEU A 384 -35.57 -12.81 -14.91
CA LEU A 384 -35.87 -12.77 -16.35
C LEU A 384 -35.25 -13.94 -17.10
N GLY A 385 -34.06 -14.39 -16.69
CA GLY A 385 -33.39 -15.57 -17.22
C GLY A 385 -33.92 -16.91 -16.71
N GLY A 386 -35.01 -16.94 -15.93
CA GLY A 386 -35.60 -18.15 -15.36
C GLY A 386 -34.80 -18.77 -14.21
N ARG A 387 -33.80 -18.08 -13.67
CA ARG A 387 -32.99 -18.50 -12.52
C ARG A 387 -33.55 -17.94 -11.20
N GLY A 388 -33.17 -18.54 -10.08
CA GLY A 388 -33.65 -18.16 -8.75
C GLY A 388 -33.18 -16.77 -8.28
N GLY A 389 -32.09 -16.24 -8.83
CA GLY A 389 -31.44 -15.02 -8.37
C GLY A 389 -31.11 -15.10 -6.88
N LEU A 390 -31.45 -14.06 -6.13
CA LEU A 390 -31.38 -14.05 -4.65
C LEU A 390 -32.42 -14.96 -3.94
N GLY A 391 -33.20 -15.77 -4.66
CA GLY A 391 -34.31 -16.57 -4.09
C GLY A 391 -33.88 -17.54 -2.98
N SER A 392 -32.66 -18.10 -3.05
CA SER A 392 -32.07 -18.94 -2.00
C SER A 392 -31.86 -18.20 -0.67
N GLN A 393 -31.72 -16.88 -0.71
CA GLN A 393 -31.54 -16.02 0.47
C GLN A 393 -32.85 -15.53 1.08
N VAL A 394 -33.97 -15.60 0.34
CA VAL A 394 -35.28 -15.06 0.73
C VAL A 394 -36.24 -16.14 1.26
N MET A 395 -35.99 -17.43 0.97
CA MET A 395 -36.90 -18.51 1.36
C MET A 395 -36.75 -18.95 2.83
N GLU A 396 -37.36 -18.22 3.76
CA GLU A 396 -38.23 -18.68 4.85
C GLU A 396 -38.29 -17.59 5.92
N SER A 397 -39.26 -16.69 5.73
CA SER A 397 -40.01 -16.11 6.84
C SER A 397 -41.46 -16.49 6.59
N GLU A 398 -41.76 -17.76 6.84
CA GLU A 398 -43.12 -18.24 7.19
C GLU A 398 -43.06 -18.80 8.62
#